data_AF-A0A7C2QI02-F1
#
_entry.id   AF-A0A7C2QI02-F1
#
_cell.length_a   1.000
_cell.length_b   1.000
_cell.length_c   1.000
_cell.angle_alpha   90.00
_cell.angle_beta   90.00
_cell.angle_gamma   90.00
#
_symmetry.space_group_name_H-M   'P 1'
#
loop_
_entity.id
_entity.type
_entity.pdbx_description
1 polymer ?
#
loop_
_entity_poly.entity_id
_entity_poly.type
_entity_poly.pdbx_seq_one_letter_code
_entity_poly.pdbx_strand_id
1 'polypeptide(L)'
;MSLQARITRILLLGLGIVWSALPAAADTLYLQSGATVRGQIQSFDGQRYRVLLEGEIVTYEAQEVRGFTIERSEPSGLNPEVVNLILRKLDTLDYKLDSFSQQYQTTAEQMQQKIFDLNPISLVRVHSQSGSFDRQGNYVVMGRLLNESNEVVRNFRLRGILLDPNEEVLDTVDVQPMNRTIGPGATIPYRITFPNAPRNIGRVEIVPYLDTRSSEYDIGDYQQLHPVERYR
;
A
#
# COMPACT_ATOMS: atom_id res chain seq x y z
N MET A 1 15.20 -0.39 9.54
CA MET A 1 14.74 0.84 8.84
C MET A 1 13.22 0.92 9.01
N SER A 2 12.75 1.83 9.87
CA SER A 2 11.34 1.96 10.23
C SER A 2 10.61 2.86 9.24
N LEU A 3 9.55 2.34 8.61
CA LEU A 3 8.66 3.09 7.72
C LEU A 3 7.88 4.13 8.53
N GLN A 4 8.16 5.40 8.24
CA GLN A 4 7.48 6.56 8.79
C GLN A 4 6.15 6.75 8.06
N ALA A 5 5.03 6.57 8.77
CA ALA A 5 3.69 6.83 8.24
C ALA A 5 3.51 8.34 8.00
N ARG A 6 3.37 8.74 6.73
CA ARG A 6 2.98 10.10 6.35
C ARG A 6 1.48 10.28 6.63
N ILE A 7 1.17 11.01 7.69
CA ILE A 7 -0.19 11.48 7.98
C ILE A 7 -0.47 12.68 7.07
N THR A 8 -1.30 12.47 6.05
CA THR A 8 -1.79 13.52 5.17
C THR A 8 -2.82 14.35 5.92
N ARG A 9 -2.42 15.55 6.39
CA ARG A 9 -3.34 16.53 6.97
C ARG A 9 -4.24 17.08 5.87
N ILE A 10 -5.52 16.68 5.89
CA ILE A 10 -6.55 17.30 5.06
C ILE A 10 -6.83 18.68 5.65
N LEU A 11 -6.49 19.70 4.89
CA LEU A 11 -6.71 21.11 5.21
C LEU A 11 -8.18 21.44 4.91
N LEU A 12 -9.03 21.48 5.95
CA LEU A 12 -10.39 21.98 5.86
C LEU A 12 -10.34 23.51 5.69
N LEU A 13 -10.54 23.99 4.46
CA LEU A 13 -10.73 25.40 4.15
C LEU A 13 -12.01 25.90 4.81
N GLY A 14 -11.84 26.69 5.88
CA GLY A 14 -12.92 27.35 6.60
C GLY A 14 -13.62 28.39 5.74
N LEU A 15 -14.89 28.16 5.43
CA LEU A 15 -15.81 29.24 5.08
C LEU A 15 -16.04 30.07 6.33
N GLY A 16 -15.51 31.30 6.35
CA GLY A 16 -15.82 32.32 7.34
C GLY A 16 -17.26 32.76 7.18
N ILE A 17 -18.18 32.09 7.89
CA ILE A 17 -19.54 32.58 8.11
C ILE A 17 -19.48 33.47 9.34
N VAL A 18 -19.84 34.74 9.17
CA VAL A 18 -20.06 35.69 10.26
C VAL A 18 -21.26 35.17 11.07
N TRP A 19 -21.02 34.59 12.24
CA TRP A 19 -22.07 34.15 13.15
C TRP A 19 -22.64 35.37 13.87
N SER A 20 -23.82 35.82 13.45
CA SER A 20 -24.71 36.58 14.33
C SER A 20 -25.18 35.64 15.44
N ALA A 21 -25.04 36.08 16.70
CA ALA A 21 -25.42 35.32 17.88
C ALA A 21 -26.93 35.06 17.90
N LEU A 22 -27.33 33.93 17.36
CA LEU A 22 -28.65 33.35 17.62
C LEU A 22 -28.73 32.97 19.11
N PRO A 23 -29.90 33.07 19.76
CA PRO A 23 -30.07 32.60 21.13
C PRO A 23 -29.70 31.12 21.19
N ALA A 24 -28.62 30.81 21.91
CA ALA A 24 -28.08 29.47 22.00
C ALA A 24 -29.11 28.56 22.69
N ALA A 25 -29.65 27.61 21.95
CA ALA A 25 -30.36 26.50 22.56
C ALA A 25 -29.35 25.70 23.40
N ALA A 26 -29.76 25.30 24.61
CA ALA A 26 -28.88 24.63 25.56
C ALA A 26 -28.81 23.13 25.23
N ASP A 27 -27.59 22.58 25.10
CA ASP A 27 -27.39 21.14 25.00
C ASP A 27 -27.56 20.48 26.38
N THR A 28 -27.81 19.18 26.40
CA THR A 28 -27.94 18.40 27.65
C THR A 28 -26.96 17.23 27.64
N LEU A 29 -26.08 17.14 28.65
CA LEU A 29 -25.25 15.97 28.90
C LEU A 29 -25.85 15.11 30.02
N TYR A 30 -25.88 13.79 29.81
CA TYR A 30 -26.24 12.80 30.81
C TYR A 30 -24.96 12.15 31.34
N LEU A 31 -24.69 12.33 32.63
CA LEU A 31 -23.49 11.80 33.26
C LEU A 31 -23.74 10.37 33.78
N GLN A 32 -22.68 9.56 33.88
CA GLN A 32 -22.72 8.21 34.45
C GLN A 32 -23.15 8.20 35.93
N SER A 33 -22.90 9.29 36.65
CA SER A 33 -23.38 9.52 38.02
C SER A 33 -24.91 9.63 38.11
N GLY A 34 -25.62 9.71 36.98
CA GLY A 34 -27.05 9.98 36.91
C GLY A 34 -27.40 11.48 36.92
N ALA A 35 -26.40 12.36 37.08
CA ALA A 35 -26.61 13.80 36.98
C ALA A 35 -26.87 14.22 35.52
N THR A 36 -27.68 15.26 35.35
CA THR A 36 -27.95 15.88 34.05
C THR A 36 -27.44 17.31 34.08
N VAL A 37 -26.64 17.66 33.07
CA VAL A 37 -26.00 18.98 32.95
C VAL A 37 -26.56 19.66 31.70
N ARG A 38 -27.18 20.83 31.87
CA ARG A 38 -27.75 21.59 30.76
C ARG A 38 -26.90 22.82 30.48
N GLY A 39 -26.24 22.85 29.32
CA GLY A 39 -25.30 23.90 28.91
C GLY A 39 -24.87 23.73 27.45
N GLN A 40 -24.17 24.71 26.90
CA GLN A 40 -23.76 24.66 25.49
C GLN A 40 -22.44 23.90 25.34
N ILE A 41 -22.42 22.81 24.56
CA ILE A 41 -21.18 22.08 24.26
C ILE A 41 -20.35 22.93 23.29
N GLN A 42 -19.18 23.38 23.74
CA GLN A 42 -18.28 24.23 22.95
C GLN A 42 -17.32 23.41 22.08
N SER A 43 -16.81 22.29 22.59
CA SER A 43 -15.87 21.43 21.86
C SER A 43 -15.74 20.04 22.49
N PHE A 44 -15.27 19.09 21.69
CA PHE A 44 -14.90 17.73 22.09
C PHE A 44 -13.60 17.34 21.37
N ASP A 45 -12.62 16.84 22.11
CA ASP A 45 -11.29 16.48 21.58
C ASP A 45 -11.05 14.96 21.50
N GLY A 46 -12.07 14.15 21.79
CA GLY A 46 -11.97 12.69 21.89
C GLY A 46 -11.88 12.18 23.33
N GLN A 47 -11.45 13.02 24.28
CA GLN A 47 -11.30 12.65 25.70
C GLN A 47 -12.18 13.49 26.62
N ARG A 48 -12.46 14.76 26.28
CA ARG A 48 -13.14 15.71 27.17
C ARG A 48 -14.18 16.53 26.44
N TYR A 49 -15.28 16.80 27.13
CA TYR A 49 -16.29 17.77 26.73
C TYR A 49 -16.04 19.09 27.45
N ARG A 50 -16.01 20.20 26.71
CA ARG A 50 -16.03 21.56 27.27
C ARG A 50 -17.42 22.14 27.12
N VAL A 51 -18.07 22.47 28.23
CA VAL A 51 -19.47 22.87 28.29
C VAL A 51 -19.57 24.24 28.95
N LEU A 52 -20.24 25.19 28.30
CA LEU A 52 -20.53 26.51 28.86
C LEU A 52 -21.79 26.42 29.72
N LEU A 53 -21.62 26.59 31.04
CA LEU A 53 -22.66 26.57 32.06
C LEU A 53 -22.67 27.91 32.77
N GLU A 54 -23.79 28.65 32.71
CA GLU A 54 -23.97 29.93 33.41
C GLU A 54 -22.84 30.96 33.17
N GLY A 55 -22.18 30.90 32.01
CA GLY A 55 -21.08 31.79 31.63
C GLY A 55 -19.67 31.25 31.96
N GLU A 56 -19.57 30.10 32.61
CA GLU A 56 -18.30 29.43 32.91
C GLU A 56 -18.11 28.16 32.07
N ILE A 57 -16.86 27.90 31.67
CA ILE A 57 -16.53 26.68 30.91
C ILE A 57 -16.15 25.58 31.90
N VAL A 58 -17.03 24.59 32.02
CA VAL A 58 -16.81 23.38 32.81
C VAL A 58 -16.39 22.24 31.90
N THR A 59 -15.48 21.39 32.37
CA THR A 59 -14.96 20.25 31.60
C THR A 59 -15.46 18.95 32.20
N TYR A 60 -15.92 18.03 31.35
CA TYR A 60 -16.34 16.68 31.73
C TYR A 60 -15.51 15.65 30.96
N GLU A 61 -15.03 14.62 31.64
CA GLU A 61 -14.32 13.52 30.98
C GLU A 61 -15.31 12.66 30.18
N ALA A 62 -14.92 12.20 28.99
CA ALA A 62 -15.82 11.45 28.10
C ALA A 62 -16.32 10.16 28.73
N GLN A 63 -15.49 9.52 29.55
CA GLN A 63 -15.87 8.34 30.31
C GLN A 63 -16.98 8.62 31.34
N GLU A 64 -17.14 9.87 31.80
CA GLU A 64 -18.19 10.26 32.74
C GLU A 64 -19.50 10.61 32.02
N VAL A 65 -19.50 10.70 30.69
CA VAL A 65 -20.68 11.04 29.88
C VAL A 65 -21.29 9.76 29.35
N ARG A 66 -22.51 9.45 29.81
CA ARG A 66 -23.29 8.29 29.34
C ARG A 66 -23.96 8.57 27.99
N GLY A 67 -24.27 9.82 27.72
CA GLY A 67 -24.88 10.27 26.48
C GLY A 67 -25.11 11.77 26.50
N PHE A 68 -25.55 12.31 25.37
CA PHE A 68 -25.92 13.72 25.26
C PHE A 68 -27.10 13.87 24.30
N THR A 69 -27.88 14.92 24.51
CA THR A 69 -28.92 15.37 23.59
C THR A 69 -28.62 16.79 23.18
N ILE A 70 -28.56 17.01 21.86
CA ILE A 70 -28.42 18.34 21.28
C ILE A 70 -29.83 18.82 20.96
N GLU A 71 -30.39 19.67 21.82
CA GLU A 71 -31.64 20.37 21.51
C GLU A 71 -31.29 21.56 20.62
N ARG A 72 -31.25 21.35 19.31
CA ARG A 72 -31.21 22.49 18.38
C ARG A 72 -32.64 23.01 18.27
N SER A 73 -32.86 24.26 18.67
CA SER A 73 -34.05 24.97 18.20
C SER A 73 -34.12 24.84 16.69
N GLU A 74 -35.32 24.56 16.15
CA GLU A 74 -35.54 24.63 14.70
C GLU A 74 -34.88 25.91 14.20
N PRO A 75 -34.08 25.88 13.12
CA PRO A 75 -33.42 27.08 12.63
C PRO A 75 -34.49 28.03 12.08
N SER A 76 -35.09 28.81 12.97
CA SER A 76 -36.04 29.86 12.64
C SER A 76 -35.23 30.96 11.96
N GLY A 77 -35.13 30.89 10.63
CA GLY A 77 -34.48 31.91 9.81
C GLY A 77 -33.53 31.42 8.72
N LEU A 78 -33.29 30.11 8.56
CA LEU A 78 -32.55 29.66 7.38
C LEU A 78 -33.47 29.74 6.15
N ASN A 79 -33.16 30.67 5.25
CA ASN A 79 -33.83 30.80 3.97
C ASN A 79 -33.80 29.41 3.27
N PRO A 80 -34.96 28.85 2.87
CA PRO A 80 -35.06 27.56 2.17
C PRO A 80 -34.12 27.47 0.95
N GLU A 81 -33.84 28.60 0.30
CA GLU A 81 -32.88 28.67 -0.82
C GLU A 81 -31.46 28.34 -0.39
N VAL A 82 -31.04 28.76 0.81
CA VAL A 82 -29.70 28.46 1.36
C VAL A 82 -29.59 26.98 1.70
N VAL A 83 -30.64 26.39 2.27
CA VAL A 83 -30.69 24.95 2.57
C VAL A 83 -30.59 24.13 1.27
N ASN A 84 -31.37 24.49 0.25
CA ASN A 84 -31.32 23.84 -1.06
C ASN A 84 -29.96 24.01 -1.76
N LEU A 85 -29.31 25.15 -1.61
CA LEU A 85 -27.96 25.38 -2.14
C LEU A 85 -26.91 24.51 -1.43
N ILE A 86 -27.01 24.36 -0.11
CA ILE A 86 -26.11 23.50 0.67
C ILE A 86 -26.29 22.03 0.26
N LEU A 87 -27.53 21.55 0.15
CA LEU A 87 -27.82 20.19 -0.29
C LEU A 87 -27.25 19.90 -1.69
N ARG A 88 -27.48 20.78 -2.65
CA ARG A 88 -26.90 20.64 -4.01
C ARG A 88 -25.36 20.61 -3.99
N LYS A 89 -24.73 21.39 -3.12
CA LYS A 89 -23.27 21.39 -2.99
C LYS A 89 -22.76 20.09 -2.36
N LEU A 90 -23.48 19.52 -1.40
CA LEU A 90 -23.17 18.22 -0.81
C LEU A 90 -23.30 17.09 -1.85
N ASP A 91 -24.38 17.07 -2.62
CA ASP A 91 -24.56 16.09 -3.71
C ASP A 91 -23.42 16.18 -4.74
N THR A 92 -22.99 17.41 -5.07
CA THR A 92 -21.86 17.63 -5.97
C THR A 92 -20.54 17.13 -5.38
N LEU A 93 -20.36 17.22 -4.07
CA LEU A 93 -19.17 16.73 -3.39
C LEU A 93 -19.15 15.21 -3.34
N ASP A 94 -20.28 14.56 -3.02
CA ASP A 94 -20.39 13.10 -3.01
C ASP A 94 -20.09 12.52 -4.40
N TYR A 95 -20.66 13.10 -5.45
CA TYR A 95 -20.37 12.69 -6.83
C TYR A 95 -18.86 12.84 -7.19
N LYS A 96 -18.22 13.92 -6.74
CA LYS A 96 -16.77 14.11 -6.93
C LYS A 96 -15.93 13.11 -6.13
N LEU A 97 -16.39 12.73 -4.94
CA LEU A 97 -15.70 11.76 -4.10
C LEU A 97 -15.77 10.35 -4.69
N ASP A 98 -16.93 9.97 -5.22
CA ASP A 98 -17.15 8.69 -5.90
C ASP A 98 -16.29 8.58 -7.17
N SER A 99 -16.31 9.62 -8.01
CA SER A 99 -15.46 9.66 -9.22
C SER A 99 -13.96 9.62 -8.89
N PHE A 100 -13.52 10.28 -7.84
CA PHE A 100 -12.12 10.21 -7.39
C PHE A 100 -11.75 8.80 -6.89
N SER A 101 -12.66 8.15 -6.16
CA SER A 101 -12.47 6.78 -5.66
C SER A 101 -12.36 5.77 -6.80
N GLN A 102 -13.22 5.88 -7.82
CA GLN A 102 -13.15 5.04 -9.02
C GLN A 102 -11.88 5.29 -9.83
N GLN A 103 -11.47 6.56 -9.98
CA GLN A 103 -10.22 6.89 -10.68
C GLN A 103 -9.00 6.33 -9.92
N TYR A 104 -9.02 6.36 -8.59
CA TYR A 104 -7.95 5.78 -7.78
C TYR A 104 -7.86 4.27 -7.94
N GLN A 105 -9.00 3.56 -7.88
CA GLN A 105 -9.05 2.10 -8.08
C GLN A 105 -8.53 1.69 -9.46
N THR A 106 -9.02 2.35 -10.52
CA THR A 106 -8.56 2.06 -11.89
C THR A 106 -7.07 2.34 -12.09
N THR A 107 -6.55 3.43 -11.51
CA THR A 107 -5.12 3.74 -11.58
C THR A 107 -4.29 2.72 -10.81
N ALA A 108 -4.77 2.26 -9.64
CA ALA A 108 -4.08 1.25 -8.84
C ALA A 108 -4.00 -0.10 -9.57
N GLU A 109 -5.09 -0.54 -10.19
CA GLU A 109 -5.13 -1.76 -11.01
C GLU A 109 -4.17 -1.65 -12.21
N GLN A 110 -4.19 -0.52 -12.92
CA GLN A 110 -3.27 -0.25 -14.02
C GLN A 110 -1.80 -0.24 -13.57
N MET A 111 -1.50 0.34 -12.41
CA MET A 111 -0.16 0.33 -11.85
C MET A 111 0.27 -1.09 -11.45
N GLN A 112 -0.61 -1.88 -10.85
CA GLN A 112 -0.32 -3.26 -10.45
C GLN A 112 -0.07 -4.15 -11.67
N GLN A 113 -0.90 -4.02 -12.70
CA GLN A 113 -0.70 -4.70 -13.98
C GLN A 113 0.63 -4.28 -14.63
N LYS A 114 0.91 -2.97 -14.65
CA LYS A 114 2.17 -2.45 -15.21
C LYS A 114 3.39 -2.93 -14.43
N ILE A 115 3.33 -3.06 -13.11
CA ILE A 115 4.44 -3.62 -12.31
C ILE A 115 4.69 -5.10 -12.67
N PHE A 116 3.64 -5.87 -12.91
CA PHE A 116 3.75 -7.26 -13.36
C PHE A 116 4.37 -7.34 -14.77
N ASP A 117 3.88 -6.52 -15.70
CA ASP A 117 4.37 -6.46 -17.07
C ASP A 117 5.83 -5.95 -17.14
N LEU A 118 6.22 -5.03 -16.25
CA LEU A 118 7.58 -4.46 -16.19
C LEU A 118 8.63 -5.42 -15.62
N ASN A 119 8.24 -6.59 -15.09
CA ASN A 119 9.19 -7.55 -14.56
C ASN A 119 9.21 -8.83 -15.42
N PRO A 120 9.88 -8.82 -16.59
CA PRO A 120 9.84 -9.93 -17.53
C PRO A 120 10.48 -11.20 -16.95
N ILE A 121 11.24 -11.12 -15.84
CA ILE A 121 11.74 -12.31 -15.12
C ILE A 121 10.59 -13.17 -14.55
N SER A 122 9.44 -12.56 -14.23
CA SER A 122 8.30 -13.24 -13.63
C SER A 122 7.66 -14.24 -14.60
N LEU A 123 7.97 -14.11 -15.90
CA LEU A 123 7.56 -14.98 -17.00
C LEU A 123 8.68 -15.94 -17.44
N VAL A 124 9.79 -16.01 -16.70
CA VAL A 124 10.79 -17.06 -16.87
C VAL A 124 10.38 -18.26 -16.02
N ARG A 125 10.19 -19.42 -16.67
CA ARG A 125 9.75 -20.67 -16.04
C ARG A 125 10.78 -21.77 -16.22
N VAL A 126 10.79 -22.73 -15.29
CA VAL A 126 11.53 -23.98 -15.46
C VAL A 126 10.78 -24.84 -16.48
N HIS A 127 11.39 -25.02 -17.65
CA HIS A 127 10.81 -25.84 -18.72
C HIS A 127 11.04 -27.34 -18.48
N SER A 128 12.24 -27.68 -18.03
CA SER A 128 12.60 -29.06 -17.66
C SER A 128 13.69 -29.05 -16.61
N GLN A 129 13.72 -30.08 -15.77
CA GLN A 129 14.79 -30.27 -14.79
C GLN A 129 15.00 -31.75 -14.49
N SER A 130 16.25 -32.10 -14.18
CA SER A 130 16.66 -33.38 -13.62
C SER A 130 17.71 -33.16 -12.55
N GLY A 131 17.71 -34.00 -11.52
CA GLY A 131 18.67 -33.94 -10.43
C GLY A 131 19.34 -35.29 -10.20
N SER A 132 20.64 -35.28 -9.91
CA SER A 132 21.41 -36.49 -9.59
C SER A 132 22.60 -36.17 -8.70
N PHE A 133 23.07 -37.18 -7.97
CA PHE A 133 24.33 -37.07 -7.22
C PHE A 133 25.53 -37.27 -8.14
N ASP A 134 26.53 -36.40 -8.03
CA ASP A 134 27.82 -36.60 -8.67
C ASP A 134 28.71 -37.57 -7.87
N ARG A 135 29.92 -37.86 -8.38
CA ARG A 135 30.87 -38.78 -7.73
C ARG A 135 31.44 -38.24 -6.42
N GLN A 136 31.35 -36.93 -6.21
CA GLN A 136 31.82 -36.23 -5.02
C GLN A 136 30.73 -36.13 -3.95
N GLY A 137 29.52 -36.63 -4.23
CA GLY A 137 28.38 -36.59 -3.31
C GLY A 137 27.61 -35.27 -3.32
N ASN A 138 27.87 -34.37 -4.28
CA ASN A 138 27.06 -33.17 -4.45
C ASN A 138 25.79 -33.51 -5.22
N TYR A 139 24.68 -32.87 -4.87
CA TYR A 139 23.46 -32.98 -5.66
C TYR A 139 23.46 -31.92 -6.75
N VAL A 140 23.45 -32.36 -8.01
CA VAL A 140 23.52 -31.50 -9.18
C VAL A 140 22.16 -31.49 -9.86
N VAL A 141 21.61 -30.30 -10.08
CA VAL A 141 20.37 -30.07 -10.82
C VAL A 141 20.71 -29.42 -12.15
N MET A 142 20.22 -30.00 -13.24
CA MET A 142 20.38 -29.50 -14.60
C MET A 142 19.02 -29.36 -15.26
N GLY A 143 18.85 -28.35 -16.09
CA GLY A 143 17.57 -28.12 -16.71
C GLY A 143 17.59 -27.04 -17.78
N ARG A 144 16.39 -26.63 -18.20
CA ARG A 144 16.18 -25.53 -19.12
C ARG A 144 15.19 -24.53 -18.55
N LEU A 145 15.45 -23.25 -18.77
CA LEU A 145 14.50 -22.17 -18.53
C LEU A 145 13.85 -21.78 -19.85
N LEU A 146 12.58 -21.41 -19.80
CA LEU A 146 11.82 -20.83 -20.92
C LEU A 146 11.44 -19.40 -20.55
N ASN A 147 11.63 -18.46 -21.48
CA ASN A 147 11.09 -17.12 -21.35
C ASN A 147 9.74 -17.05 -22.07
N GLU A 148 8.66 -16.95 -21.31
CA GLU A 148 7.29 -16.84 -21.83
C GLU A 148 6.89 -15.39 -22.12
N SER A 149 7.76 -14.42 -21.82
CA SER A 149 7.50 -13.01 -22.14
C SER A 149 7.79 -12.68 -23.60
N ASN A 150 7.28 -11.51 -24.04
CA ASN A 150 7.59 -10.90 -25.33
C ASN A 150 8.86 -10.03 -25.29
N GLU A 151 9.57 -9.99 -24.16
CA GLU A 151 10.75 -9.15 -23.95
C GLU A 151 12.03 -9.98 -23.74
N VAL A 152 13.18 -9.36 -23.97
CA VAL A 152 14.48 -9.98 -23.67
C VAL A 152 14.77 -9.82 -22.18
N VAL A 153 14.88 -10.92 -21.46
CA VAL A 153 15.27 -10.90 -20.03
C VAL A 153 16.79 -10.93 -19.93
N ARG A 154 17.37 -9.99 -19.17
CA ARG A 154 18.82 -9.82 -18.97
C ARG A 154 19.17 -9.85 -17.48
N ASN A 155 20.45 -10.10 -17.19
CA ASN A 155 21.06 -9.92 -15.87
C ASN A 155 20.37 -10.65 -14.71
N PHE A 156 19.74 -11.79 -14.95
CA PHE A 156 19.09 -12.55 -13.90
C PHE A 156 20.02 -13.59 -13.25
N ARG A 157 19.58 -14.08 -12.09
CA ARG A 157 20.18 -15.16 -11.30
C ARG A 157 19.12 -16.21 -11.00
N LEU A 158 19.58 -17.37 -10.54
CA LEU A 158 18.72 -18.46 -10.12
C LEU A 158 18.98 -18.76 -8.65
N ARG A 159 17.91 -18.90 -7.89
CA ARG A 159 17.92 -19.46 -6.54
C ARG A 159 17.43 -20.89 -6.61
N GLY A 160 18.28 -21.84 -6.28
CA GLY A 160 17.88 -23.23 -6.07
C GLY A 160 17.58 -23.46 -4.60
N ILE A 161 16.40 -23.98 -4.29
CA ILE A 161 15.97 -24.35 -2.94
C ILE A 161 15.83 -25.87 -2.89
N LEU A 162 16.60 -26.50 -2.03
CA LEU A 162 16.57 -27.94 -1.80
C LEU A 162 15.59 -28.24 -0.67
N LEU A 163 14.58 -29.05 -0.94
CA LEU A 163 13.51 -29.36 0.01
C LEU A 163 13.50 -30.86 0.33
N ASP A 164 13.20 -31.20 1.58
CA ASP A 164 12.98 -32.57 2.01
C ASP A 164 11.56 -33.06 1.61
N PRO A 165 11.20 -34.33 1.87
CA PRO A 165 9.85 -34.85 1.58
C PRO A 165 8.72 -34.18 2.38
N ASN A 166 9.01 -33.47 3.47
CA ASN A 166 8.06 -32.72 4.29
C ASN A 166 7.98 -31.24 3.88
N GLU A 167 8.64 -30.86 2.78
CA GLU A 167 8.78 -29.49 2.29
C GLU A 167 9.58 -28.55 3.19
N GLU A 168 10.42 -29.10 4.07
CA GLU A 168 11.38 -28.31 4.85
C GLU A 168 12.62 -27.97 4.01
N VAL A 169 13.14 -26.76 4.17
CA VAL A 169 14.34 -26.29 3.46
C VAL A 169 15.58 -26.96 4.03
N LEU A 170 16.24 -27.77 3.21
CA LEU A 170 17.51 -28.41 3.51
C LEU A 170 18.70 -27.48 3.19
N ASP A 171 18.65 -26.81 2.04
CA ASP A 171 19.72 -25.91 1.58
C ASP A 171 19.20 -24.89 0.56
N THR A 172 19.94 -23.80 0.35
CA THR A 172 19.64 -22.78 -0.66
C THR A 172 20.91 -22.25 -1.29
N VAL A 173 20.95 -22.21 -2.63
CA VAL A 173 22.11 -21.72 -3.39
C VAL A 173 21.69 -20.72 -4.45
N ASP A 174 22.44 -19.62 -4.55
CA ASP A 174 22.24 -18.58 -5.55
C ASP A 174 23.31 -18.71 -6.63
N VAL A 175 22.92 -19.07 -7.85
CA VAL A 175 23.84 -19.23 -8.99
C VAL A 175 23.53 -18.25 -10.11
N GLN A 176 24.54 -18.02 -10.94
CA GLN A 176 24.38 -17.32 -12.20
C GLN A 176 24.22 -18.37 -13.32
N PRO A 177 23.19 -18.26 -14.17
CA PRO A 177 23.07 -19.13 -15.34
C PRO A 177 24.24 -18.88 -16.29
N MET A 178 24.61 -19.90 -17.09
CA MET A 178 25.70 -19.77 -18.08
C MET A 178 25.45 -18.61 -19.05
N ASN A 179 24.19 -18.43 -19.45
CA ASN A 179 23.73 -17.28 -20.21
C ASN A 179 22.80 -16.43 -19.33
N ARG A 180 23.13 -15.15 -19.15
CA ARG A 180 22.31 -14.20 -18.37
C ARG A 180 21.21 -13.53 -19.20
N THR A 181 21.10 -13.89 -20.47
CA THR A 181 20.17 -13.31 -21.44
C THR A 181 19.34 -14.42 -22.05
N ILE A 182 18.02 -14.24 -22.08
CA ILE A 182 17.07 -15.15 -22.72
C ILE A 182 16.10 -14.32 -23.58
N GLY A 183 16.07 -14.60 -24.88
CA GLY A 183 15.14 -13.93 -25.80
C GLY A 183 13.69 -14.40 -25.61
N PRO A 184 12.71 -13.69 -26.18
CA PRO A 184 11.29 -14.09 -26.17
C PRO A 184 11.10 -15.50 -26.72
N GLY A 185 10.36 -16.36 -26.01
CA GLY A 185 10.08 -17.75 -26.40
C GLY A 185 11.31 -18.68 -26.43
N ALA A 186 12.51 -18.17 -26.11
CA ALA A 186 13.74 -18.95 -26.16
C ALA A 186 13.88 -19.82 -24.90
N THR A 187 14.70 -20.87 -25.01
CA THR A 187 15.12 -21.66 -23.84
C THR A 187 16.63 -21.62 -23.65
N ILE A 188 17.08 -21.57 -22.40
CA ILE A 188 18.52 -21.66 -22.06
C ILE A 188 18.78 -22.77 -21.04
N PRO A 189 19.95 -23.41 -21.08
CA PRO A 189 20.32 -24.40 -20.08
C PRO A 189 20.74 -23.72 -18.76
N TYR A 190 20.55 -24.43 -17.65
CA TYR A 190 21.12 -24.06 -16.34
C TYR A 190 21.66 -25.28 -15.61
N ARG A 191 22.57 -25.02 -14.65
CA ARG A 191 23.13 -26.02 -13.73
C ARG A 191 23.27 -25.41 -12.34
N ILE A 192 22.78 -26.11 -11.34
CA ILE A 192 22.89 -25.78 -9.92
C ILE A 192 23.56 -26.96 -9.20
N THR A 193 24.44 -26.68 -8.25
CA THR A 193 25.11 -27.70 -7.44
C THR A 193 24.92 -27.38 -5.98
N PHE A 194 24.37 -28.34 -5.23
CA PHE A 194 24.21 -28.29 -3.78
C PHE A 194 25.33 -29.13 -3.14
N PRO A 195 26.38 -28.48 -2.61
CA PRO A 195 27.49 -29.20 -1.99
C PRO A 195 27.03 -29.87 -0.68
N ASN A 196 27.49 -31.10 -0.44
CA ASN A 196 27.14 -31.87 0.77
C ASN A 196 25.62 -32.05 1.00
N ALA A 197 24.82 -32.11 -0.06
CA ALA A 197 23.38 -32.33 0.03
C ALA A 197 23.06 -33.67 0.73
N PRO A 198 22.09 -33.70 1.66
CA PRO A 198 21.70 -34.93 2.32
C PRO A 198 20.94 -35.86 1.35
N ARG A 199 20.82 -37.15 1.67
CA ARG A 199 20.21 -38.13 0.74
C ARG A 199 18.68 -38.08 0.71
N ASN A 200 18.04 -37.52 1.73
CA ASN A 200 16.59 -37.41 1.87
C ASN A 200 16.03 -36.19 1.11
N ILE A 201 16.31 -36.10 -0.19
CA ILE A 201 15.80 -35.00 -1.03
C ILE A 201 14.38 -35.33 -1.47
N GLY A 202 13.44 -34.41 -1.21
CA GLY A 202 12.07 -34.49 -1.72
C GLY A 202 11.93 -33.83 -3.08
N ARG A 203 12.21 -32.52 -3.16
CA ARG A 203 12.15 -31.74 -4.41
C ARG A 203 13.19 -30.63 -4.46
N VAL A 204 13.39 -30.08 -5.66
CA VAL A 204 14.14 -28.84 -5.86
C VAL A 204 13.26 -27.81 -6.55
N GLU A 205 13.23 -26.61 -5.99
CA GLU A 205 12.57 -25.45 -6.55
C GLU A 205 13.61 -24.47 -7.11
N ILE A 206 13.41 -24.03 -8.36
CA ILE A 206 14.30 -23.08 -9.02
C ILE A 206 13.54 -21.77 -9.25
N VAL A 207 14.00 -20.71 -8.61
CA VAL A 207 13.38 -19.39 -8.67
C VAL A 207 14.30 -18.43 -9.43
N PRO A 208 13.95 -18.03 -10.66
CA PRO A 208 14.66 -16.96 -11.35
C PRO A 208 14.34 -15.60 -10.73
N TYR A 209 15.36 -14.74 -10.59
CA TYR A 209 15.20 -13.39 -10.04
C TYR A 209 16.20 -12.42 -10.67
N LEU A 210 15.84 -11.13 -10.73
CA LEU A 210 16.74 -10.09 -11.24
C LEU A 210 17.90 -9.84 -10.27
N ASP A 211 19.12 -9.74 -10.79
CA ASP A 211 20.28 -9.37 -9.98
C ASP A 211 20.22 -7.87 -9.65
N THR A 212 19.68 -7.52 -8.48
CA THR A 212 19.59 -6.13 -8.01
C THR A 212 20.94 -5.48 -7.78
N ARG A 213 22.04 -6.24 -7.75
CA ARG A 213 23.40 -5.68 -7.68
C ARG A 213 23.88 -5.15 -9.03
N SER A 214 23.17 -5.47 -10.11
CA SER A 214 23.50 -5.06 -11.48
C SER A 214 22.84 -3.74 -11.90
N SER A 215 21.94 -3.18 -11.08
CA SER A 215 21.12 -2.03 -11.47
C SER A 215 21.86 -0.69 -11.50
N GLU A 216 23.12 -0.62 -11.08
CA GLU A 216 23.95 0.58 -11.27
C GLU A 216 24.33 0.81 -12.75
N TYR A 217 24.21 -0.20 -13.62
CA TYR A 217 24.68 -0.11 -15.00
C TYR A 217 23.63 -0.42 -16.08
N ASP A 218 22.43 -0.89 -15.73
CA ASP A 218 21.48 -1.39 -16.73
C ASP A 218 20.02 -1.07 -16.38
N ILE A 219 19.75 0.20 -16.05
CA ILE A 219 18.42 0.79 -16.22
C ILE A 219 18.41 1.29 -17.67
N GLY A 220 18.09 0.38 -18.58
CA GLY A 220 18.40 0.46 -20.01
C GLY A 220 18.28 1.84 -20.66
N ASP A 221 19.25 2.17 -21.50
CA ASP A 221 19.23 3.17 -22.59
C ASP A 221 18.53 4.52 -22.39
N TYR A 222 18.19 4.93 -21.17
CA TYR A 222 18.08 6.33 -20.82
C TYR A 222 19.50 6.85 -20.65
N GLN A 223 20.18 7.09 -21.78
CA GLN A 223 21.20 8.12 -21.79
C GLN A 223 20.52 9.37 -21.24
N GLN A 224 20.90 9.78 -20.03
CA GLN A 224 20.69 11.15 -19.60
C GLN A 224 21.42 12.01 -20.61
N LEU A 225 20.69 12.47 -21.64
CA LEU A 225 21.16 13.53 -22.50
C LEU A 225 21.58 14.64 -21.55
N HIS A 226 22.88 14.91 -21.52
CA HIS A 226 23.47 15.98 -20.75
C HIS A 226 22.58 17.23 -20.90
N PRO A 227 22.16 17.88 -19.79
CA PRO A 227 21.38 19.09 -19.89
C PRO A 227 22.17 20.07 -20.76
N VAL A 228 21.58 20.48 -21.88
CA VAL A 228 22.14 21.47 -22.80
C VAL A 228 22.55 22.67 -21.98
N GLU A 229 23.87 22.88 -21.84
CA GLU A 229 24.40 24.15 -21.36
C GLU A 229 23.95 25.21 -22.35
N ARG A 230 22.93 25.97 -21.95
CA ARG A 230 22.56 27.20 -22.64
C ARG A 230 23.73 28.16 -22.46
N TYR A 231 24.52 28.31 -23.53
CA TYR A 231 25.45 29.41 -23.70
C TYR A 231 24.76 30.73 -23.32
N ARG A 232 25.40 31.45 -22.40
CA ARG A 232 25.19 32.88 -22.16
C ARG A 232 26.01 33.68 -23.17
#